data_AF-A0A1S6LM18-F1
#
_entry.id   AF-A0A1S6LM18-F1
#
_cell.length_a   1.000
_cell.length_b   1.000
_cell.length_c   1.000
_cell.angle_alpha   90.00
_cell.angle_beta   90.00
_cell.angle_gamma   90.00
#
_symmetry.space_group_name_H-M   'P 1'
#
loop_
_entity.id
_entity.type
_entity.pdbx_description
1 polymer ?
#
loop_
_entity_poly.entity_id
_entity_poly.type
_entity_poly.pdbx_seq_one_letter_code
_entity_poly.pdbx_strand_id
1 'polypeptide(L)'
;HDVLLRVDDDAELHYQPDPVISVVGSDLVTTTRAELAPRARLILREEQVLGRTNEPPGQLRTRLTVRLAEQPLLDQEVHLGPGAPGWSGPAILADYRMTGQILIVTPEFTHHKPPPQLLSTDSDQGEAVLTPLAGPAVLISVAAADNRTLQRLLERGHQATEAPAHPDPQL
;
A
#
# COMPACT_ATOMS: atom_id res chain seq x y z
N HIS A 1 16.44 4.97 -5.03
CA HIS A 1 16.22 5.84 -3.86
C HIS A 1 15.96 4.94 -2.68
N ASP A 2 16.71 5.12 -1.61
CA ASP A 2 16.73 4.19 -0.48
C ASP A 2 16.37 4.95 0.79
N VAL A 3 15.38 4.46 1.53
CA VAL A 3 14.84 5.08 2.74
C VAL A 3 14.93 4.08 3.89
N LEU A 4 15.41 4.56 5.02
CA LEU A 4 15.36 3.85 6.29
C LEU A 4 14.53 4.63 7.29
N LEU A 5 13.46 4.01 7.78
CA LEU A 5 12.59 4.51 8.82
C LEU A 5 12.87 3.72 10.10
N ARG A 6 13.15 4.42 11.20
CA ARG A 6 13.24 3.83 12.54
C ARG A 6 12.20 4.48 13.42
N VAL A 7 11.38 3.66 14.06
CA VAL A 7 10.32 4.13 14.95
C VAL A 7 10.45 3.39 16.26
N ASP A 8 10.76 4.14 17.31
CA ASP A 8 10.97 3.61 18.67
C ASP A 8 9.63 3.34 19.38
N ASP A 9 9.72 2.71 20.56
CA ASP A 9 8.55 2.38 21.36
C ASP A 9 7.73 3.64 21.66
N ASP A 10 6.41 3.48 21.58
CA ASP A 10 5.42 4.54 21.82
C ASP A 10 5.54 5.77 20.89
N ALA A 11 6.37 5.70 19.84
CA ALA A 11 6.42 6.69 18.77
C ALA A 11 5.49 6.33 17.61
N GLU A 12 5.05 7.36 16.88
CA GLU A 12 4.20 7.25 15.71
C GLU A 12 4.81 8.00 14.53
N LEU A 13 4.87 7.33 13.37
CA LEU A 13 5.35 7.92 12.13
C LEU A 13 4.30 7.82 11.04
N HIS A 14 3.98 8.95 10.42
CA HIS A 14 3.23 9.02 9.17
C HIS A 14 4.21 9.34 8.04
N TYR A 15 4.47 8.36 7.17
CA TYR A 15 5.38 8.50 6.05
C TYR A 15 4.61 8.41 4.73
N GLN A 16 4.51 9.54 4.02
CA GLN A 16 3.78 9.67 2.78
C GLN A 16 4.62 10.47 1.76
N PRO A 17 5.59 9.83 1.09
CA PRO A 17 6.35 10.45 0.01
C PRO A 17 5.44 10.85 -1.16
N ASP A 18 5.93 11.75 -2.01
CA ASP A 18 5.27 12.10 -3.26
C ASP A 18 5.14 10.88 -4.19
N PRO A 19 4.07 10.81 -5.02
CA PRO A 19 3.88 9.72 -5.98
C PRO A 19 5.07 9.56 -6.95
N VAL A 20 5.47 8.32 -7.19
CA VAL A 20 6.52 7.98 -8.16
C VAL A 20 5.92 7.85 -9.56
N ILE A 21 6.32 8.72 -10.48
CA ILE A 21 5.87 8.68 -11.88
C ILE A 21 6.95 7.99 -12.74
N SER A 22 6.66 6.78 -13.23
CA SER A 22 7.53 6.06 -14.16
C SER A 22 7.21 6.46 -15.60
N VAL A 23 8.04 7.30 -16.21
CA VAL A 23 7.87 7.76 -17.60
C VAL A 23 8.69 6.93 -18.57
N VAL A 24 8.39 7.00 -19.88
CA VAL A 24 9.13 6.27 -20.92
C VAL A 24 10.65 6.45 -20.78
N GLY A 25 11.38 5.33 -20.89
CA GLY A 25 12.84 5.30 -20.74
C GLY A 25 13.36 5.33 -19.29
N SER A 26 12.47 5.41 -18.28
CA SER A 26 12.90 5.31 -16.88
C SER A 26 13.34 3.89 -16.51
N ASP A 27 14.30 3.81 -15.58
CA ASP A 27 14.67 2.61 -14.84
C ASP A 27 14.74 2.97 -13.35
N LEU A 28 13.57 2.99 -12.71
CA LEU A 28 13.43 3.45 -11.33
C LEU A 28 13.52 2.28 -10.36
N VAL A 29 14.36 2.46 -9.34
CA VAL A 29 14.45 1.55 -8.20
C VAL A 29 14.23 2.33 -6.92
N THR A 30 13.22 1.94 -6.14
CA THR A 30 12.96 2.47 -4.80
C THR A 30 12.99 1.36 -3.75
N THR A 31 13.64 1.63 -2.63
CA THR A 31 13.67 0.71 -1.49
C THR A 31 13.28 1.47 -0.24
N THR A 32 12.28 0.98 0.46
CA THR A 32 11.87 1.48 1.77
C THR A 32 12.06 0.38 2.80
N ARG A 33 12.80 0.68 3.87
CA ARG A 33 12.99 -0.21 5.01
C ARG A 33 12.45 0.45 6.26
N ALA A 34 11.55 -0.23 6.96
CA ALA A 34 11.03 0.21 8.25
C ALA A 34 11.45 -0.77 9.36
N GLU A 35 12.09 -0.25 10.39
CA GLU A 35 12.48 -0.96 11.60
C GLU A 35 11.66 -0.38 12.76
N LEU A 36 10.73 -1.18 13.28
CA LEU A 36 9.75 -0.77 14.27
C LEU A 36 10.04 -1.47 15.60
N ALA A 37 10.10 -0.70 16.68
CA ALA A 37 10.07 -1.23 18.04
C ALA A 37 8.71 -1.88 18.35
N PRO A 38 8.62 -2.77 19.37
CA PRO A 38 7.40 -3.54 19.65
C PRO A 38 6.11 -2.73 19.78
N ARG A 39 6.18 -1.50 20.30
CA ARG A 39 5.03 -0.61 20.54
C ARG A 39 4.94 0.56 19.56
N ALA A 40 5.77 0.57 18.52
CA ALA A 40 5.78 1.62 17.51
C ALA A 40 4.50 1.60 16.65
N ARG A 41 4.13 2.77 16.13
CA ARG A 41 3.04 2.96 15.18
C ARG A 41 3.57 3.50 13.85
N LEU A 42 3.09 2.95 12.75
CA LEU A 42 3.48 3.38 11.41
C LEU A 42 2.23 3.47 10.53
N ILE A 43 2.06 4.62 9.87
CA ILE A 43 1.23 4.74 8.67
C ILE A 43 2.17 5.06 7.52
N LEU A 44 2.29 4.13 6.57
CA LEU A 44 3.14 4.29 5.39
C LEU A 44 2.27 4.24 4.14
N ARG A 45 2.35 5.28 3.31
CA ARG A 45 1.60 5.38 2.06
C ARG A 45 2.53 5.54 0.88
N GLU A 46 2.39 4.68 -0.12
CA GLU A 46 3.17 4.75 -1.36
C GLU A 46 2.23 4.76 -2.57
N GLU A 47 2.60 5.51 -3.60
CA GLU A 47 1.84 5.62 -4.85
C GLU A 47 2.78 5.55 -6.05
N GLN A 48 2.34 4.81 -7.08
CA GLN A 48 3.04 4.63 -8.34
C GLN A 48 2.12 4.98 -9.51
N VAL A 49 2.61 5.84 -10.40
CA VAL A 49 1.93 6.26 -11.63
C VAL A 49 2.72 5.75 -12.83
N LEU A 50 2.06 4.97 -13.67
CA LEU A 50 2.66 4.36 -14.86
C LEU A 50 2.45 5.28 -16.07
N GLY A 51 3.44 6.14 -16.34
CA GLY A 51 3.45 7.11 -17.43
C GLY A 51 2.54 8.31 -17.18
N ARG A 52 2.80 9.41 -17.88
CA ARG A 52 1.86 10.54 -17.95
C ARG A 52 0.68 10.22 -18.87
N THR A 53 -0.27 11.13 -18.96
CA THR A 53 -1.38 11.03 -19.93
C THR A 53 -0.83 10.81 -21.34
N ASN A 54 -1.28 9.75 -22.01
CA ASN A 54 -0.86 9.34 -23.35
C ASN A 54 0.65 9.04 -23.51
N GLU A 55 1.36 8.80 -22.41
CA GLU A 55 2.75 8.38 -22.42
C GLU A 55 2.88 6.96 -21.83
N PRO A 56 3.61 6.03 -22.46
CA PRO A 56 3.85 4.72 -21.89
C PRO A 56 4.82 4.80 -20.68
N PRO A 57 4.74 3.85 -19.73
CA PRO A 57 5.65 3.84 -18.59
C PRO A 57 7.07 3.38 -18.95
N GLY A 58 8.01 3.71 -18.08
CA GLY A 58 9.33 3.06 -18.00
C GLY A 58 9.32 1.87 -17.03
N GLN A 59 10.51 1.35 -16.73
CA GLN A 59 10.70 0.32 -15.71
C GLN A 59 10.62 0.93 -14.30
N LEU A 60 9.90 0.25 -13.42
CA LEU A 60 9.80 0.60 -12.00
C LEU A 60 9.88 -0.66 -11.15
N ARG A 61 10.78 -0.64 -10.18
CA ARG A 61 10.93 -1.67 -9.17
C ARG A 61 10.90 -1.03 -7.79
N THR A 62 9.94 -1.43 -6.97
CA THR A 62 9.82 -0.95 -5.58
C THR A 62 9.96 -2.12 -4.63
N ARG A 63 10.70 -1.95 -3.53
CA ARG A 63 10.77 -2.92 -2.45
C ARG A 63 10.46 -2.28 -1.10
N LEU A 64 9.51 -2.84 -0.37
CA LEU A 64 9.17 -2.44 0.99
C LEU A 64 9.46 -3.60 1.94
N THR A 65 10.34 -3.37 2.91
CA THR A 65 10.61 -4.32 4.00
C THR A 65 10.27 -3.69 5.33
N VAL A 66 9.46 -4.38 6.14
CA VAL A 66 9.04 -3.92 7.45
C VAL A 66 9.35 -5.00 8.48
N ARG A 67 10.04 -4.61 9.54
CA ARG A 67 10.31 -5.46 10.70
C ARG A 67 9.68 -4.84 11.94
N LEU A 68 9.00 -5.64 12.74
CA LEU A 68 8.48 -5.28 14.05
C LEU A 68 9.17 -6.13 15.11
N ALA A 69 9.76 -5.51 16.13
CA ALA A 69 10.54 -6.21 17.15
C ALA A 69 11.59 -7.14 16.54
N GLU A 70 12.31 -6.62 15.53
CA GLU A 70 13.28 -7.36 14.72
C GLU A 70 12.71 -8.57 13.96
N GLN A 71 11.40 -8.82 13.91
CA GLN A 71 10.79 -9.90 13.13
C GLN A 71 10.20 -9.38 11.81
N PRO A 72 10.34 -10.11 10.69
CA PRO A 72 9.70 -9.72 9.43
C PRO A 72 8.18 -9.62 9.58
N LEU A 73 7.61 -8.47 9.21
CA LEU A 73 6.17 -8.21 9.18
C LEU A 73 5.64 -8.17 7.75
N LEU A 74 6.40 -7.55 6.84
CA LEU A 74 6.11 -7.47 5.41
C LEU A 74 7.43 -7.45 4.63
N ASP A 75 7.51 -8.22 3.55
CA ASP A 75 8.53 -8.09 2.52
C ASP A 75 7.81 -8.16 1.17
N GLN A 76 7.72 -7.01 0.50
CA GLN A 76 6.96 -6.84 -0.73
C GLN A 76 7.86 -6.25 -1.80
N GLU A 77 7.81 -6.83 -2.99
CA GLU A 77 8.46 -6.32 -4.19
C GLU A 77 7.44 -6.19 -5.32
N VAL A 78 7.47 -5.05 -6.01
CA VAL A 78 6.56 -4.74 -7.13
C VAL A 78 7.40 -4.34 -8.34
N HIS A 79 7.21 -5.05 -9.45
CA HIS A 79 7.89 -4.79 -10.73
C HIS A 79 6.87 -4.41 -11.79
N LEU A 80 6.99 -3.20 -12.34
CA LEU A 80 6.06 -2.64 -13.30
C LEU A 80 6.80 -2.08 -14.52
N GLY A 81 6.10 -2.08 -15.65
CA GLY A 81 6.59 -1.51 -16.91
C GLY A 81 7.36 -2.50 -17.80
N PRO A 82 7.86 -2.02 -18.96
CA PRO A 82 8.46 -2.87 -19.99
C PRO A 82 9.60 -3.74 -19.45
N GLY A 83 9.51 -5.06 -19.62
CA GLY A 83 10.53 -6.01 -19.11
C GLY A 83 10.13 -6.72 -17.82
N ALA A 84 9.14 -6.22 -17.08
CA ALA A 84 8.54 -6.94 -15.96
C ALA A 84 7.57 -8.03 -16.47
N PRO A 85 7.69 -9.30 -16.05
CA PRO A 85 6.79 -10.36 -16.52
C PRO A 85 5.32 -10.08 -16.15
N GLY A 86 4.45 -10.04 -17.16
CA GLY A 86 2.99 -9.98 -16.96
C GLY A 86 2.46 -8.69 -16.34
N TRP A 87 3.25 -7.62 -16.26
CA TRP A 87 2.88 -6.40 -15.51
C TRP A 87 1.56 -5.75 -15.95
N SER A 88 1.20 -5.85 -17.23
CA SER A 88 -0.07 -5.37 -17.80
C SER A 88 -1.14 -6.47 -17.91
N GLY A 89 -0.91 -7.63 -17.29
CA GLY A 89 -1.86 -8.74 -17.25
C GLY A 89 -2.86 -8.58 -16.11
N PRO A 90 -3.98 -9.33 -16.15
CA PRO A 90 -5.04 -9.24 -15.15
C PRO A 90 -4.61 -9.67 -13.74
N ALA A 91 -3.48 -10.37 -13.62
CA ALA A 91 -2.92 -10.77 -12.34
C ALA A 91 -2.09 -9.67 -11.66
N ILE A 92 -1.79 -8.56 -12.35
CA ILE A 92 -0.95 -7.46 -11.84
C ILE A 92 -1.73 -6.15 -11.85
N LEU A 93 -1.78 -5.43 -12.97
CA LEU A 93 -2.53 -4.16 -13.06
C LEU A 93 -3.61 -4.14 -14.12
N ALA A 94 -3.75 -5.16 -14.97
CA ALA A 94 -4.62 -5.10 -16.13
C ALA A 94 -4.38 -3.78 -16.91
N ASP A 95 -5.44 -3.02 -17.18
CA ASP A 95 -5.41 -1.73 -17.86
C ASP A 95 -5.24 -0.54 -16.89
N TYR A 96 -5.09 -0.78 -15.58
CA TYR A 96 -4.88 0.28 -14.59
C TYR A 96 -3.51 0.94 -14.75
N ARG A 97 -3.49 2.26 -14.56
CA ARG A 97 -2.31 3.11 -14.78
C ARG A 97 -1.72 3.64 -13.49
N MET A 98 -2.39 3.41 -12.38
CA MET A 98 -1.93 3.81 -11.06
C MET A 98 -2.12 2.68 -10.06
N THR A 99 -1.20 2.58 -9.13
CA THR A 99 -1.35 1.72 -7.96
C THR A 99 -0.84 2.44 -6.74
N GLY A 100 -1.36 2.07 -5.58
CA GLY A 100 -0.91 2.63 -4.32
C GLY A 100 -1.30 1.73 -3.18
N GLN A 101 -0.70 2.00 -2.03
CA GLN A 101 -0.93 1.23 -0.83
C GLN A 101 -0.86 2.09 0.42
N ILE A 102 -1.56 1.65 1.46
CA ILE A 102 -1.37 2.13 2.84
C ILE A 102 -1.09 0.92 3.71
N LEU A 103 0.07 0.91 4.36
CA LEU A 103 0.39 -0.01 5.44
C LEU A 103 0.16 0.71 6.77
N ILE A 104 -0.66 0.12 7.63
CA ILE A 104 -0.86 0.58 9.00
C ILE A 104 -0.36 -0.49 9.94
N VAL A 105 0.60 -0.14 10.80
CA VAL A 105 1.11 -0.98 11.89
C VAL A 105 0.77 -0.29 13.20
N THR A 106 0.03 -0.96 14.08
CA THR A 106 -0.35 -0.37 15.36
C THR A 106 -0.64 -1.46 16.40
N PRO A 107 -0.21 -1.32 17.68
CA PRO A 107 -0.37 -2.38 18.68
C PRO A 107 -1.81 -2.86 18.93
N GLU A 108 -2.82 -2.02 18.68
CA GLU A 108 -4.25 -2.34 18.81
C GLU A 108 -4.66 -3.52 17.92
N PHE A 109 -4.04 -3.64 16.75
CA PHE A 109 -4.27 -4.74 15.81
C PHE A 109 -3.76 -6.09 16.33
N THR A 110 -3.08 -6.14 17.46
CA THR A 110 -2.84 -7.40 18.18
C THR A 110 -4.13 -8.03 18.69
N HIS A 111 -5.07 -7.18 19.13
CA HIS A 111 -6.31 -7.61 19.77
C HIS A 111 -7.48 -7.58 18.81
N HIS A 112 -7.50 -6.57 17.92
CA HIS A 112 -8.62 -6.33 17.04
C HIS A 112 -8.16 -5.82 15.68
N LYS A 113 -8.20 -6.67 14.66
CA LYS A 113 -7.98 -6.27 13.25
C LYS A 113 -9.29 -6.23 12.50
N PRO A 114 -9.50 -5.23 11.62
CA PRO A 114 -10.59 -5.31 10.66
C PRO A 114 -10.44 -6.60 9.81
N PRO A 115 -11.54 -7.25 9.40
CA PRO A 115 -11.48 -8.43 8.56
C PRO A 115 -11.03 -8.07 7.13
N PRO A 116 -10.60 -9.06 6.33
CA PRO A 116 -10.37 -8.83 4.90
C PRO A 116 -11.62 -8.26 4.23
N GLN A 117 -11.45 -7.21 3.43
CA GLN A 117 -12.58 -6.49 2.84
C GLN A 117 -12.26 -6.02 1.42
N LEU A 118 -13.17 -6.29 0.48
CA LEU A 118 -13.19 -5.60 -0.81
C LEU A 118 -13.74 -4.19 -0.59
N LEU A 119 -12.99 -3.18 -1.04
CA LEU A 119 -13.29 -1.77 -0.84
C LEU A 119 -13.83 -1.11 -2.12
N SER A 120 -13.58 -1.69 -3.29
CA SER A 120 -14.13 -1.25 -4.57
C SER A 120 -15.58 -1.70 -4.76
N THR A 121 -16.29 -1.01 -5.65
CA THR A 121 -17.62 -1.38 -6.15
C THR A 121 -17.56 -1.51 -7.67
N ASP A 122 -18.54 -2.18 -8.29
CA ASP A 122 -18.61 -2.32 -9.77
C ASP A 122 -18.63 -0.98 -10.53
N SER A 123 -18.96 0.11 -9.84
CA SER A 123 -18.97 1.47 -10.40
C SER A 123 -17.61 2.18 -10.35
N ASP A 124 -16.66 1.65 -9.59
CA ASP A 124 -15.34 2.24 -9.43
C ASP A 124 -14.43 1.87 -10.60
N GLN A 125 -13.69 2.84 -11.11
CA GLN A 125 -12.67 2.65 -12.16
C GLN A 125 -11.33 2.18 -11.53
N GLY A 126 -11.42 1.20 -10.64
CA GLY A 126 -10.31 0.74 -9.82
C GLY A 126 -10.73 -0.32 -8.81
N GLU A 127 -9.76 -1.11 -8.40
CA GLU A 127 -9.90 -2.16 -7.39
C GLU A 127 -9.18 -1.77 -6.11
N ALA A 128 -9.76 -2.12 -4.97
CA ALA A 128 -9.14 -1.91 -3.68
C ALA A 128 -9.50 -3.01 -2.69
N VAL A 129 -8.51 -3.45 -1.92
CA VAL A 129 -8.67 -4.49 -0.91
C VAL A 129 -7.93 -4.12 0.37
N LEU A 130 -8.57 -4.37 1.51
CA LEU A 130 -7.94 -4.36 2.82
C LEU A 130 -7.57 -5.80 3.19
N THR A 131 -6.30 -6.01 3.53
CA THR A 131 -5.74 -7.32 3.89
C THR A 131 -5.08 -7.26 5.27
N PRO A 132 -5.62 -7.97 6.28
CA PRO A 132 -4.95 -8.12 7.57
C PRO A 132 -3.68 -8.96 7.42
N LEU A 133 -2.58 -8.52 8.02
CA LEU A 133 -1.30 -9.23 7.98
C LEU A 133 -1.14 -10.15 9.21
N ALA A 134 -0.10 -10.99 9.21
CA ALA A 134 0.17 -11.94 10.31
C ALA A 134 0.47 -11.24 11.65
N GLY A 135 1.02 -10.02 11.63
CA GLY A 135 1.27 -9.20 12.82
C GLY A 135 0.19 -8.15 13.09
N PRO A 136 0.47 -7.14 13.93
CA PRO A 136 -0.46 -6.07 14.27
C PRO A 136 -0.50 -5.02 13.16
N ALA A 137 -0.85 -5.46 11.95
CA ALA A 137 -0.84 -4.64 10.75
C ALA A 137 -1.93 -5.02 9.75
N VAL A 138 -2.29 -4.04 8.93
CA VAL A 138 -3.19 -4.19 7.78
C VAL A 138 -2.56 -3.49 6.57
N LEU A 139 -2.78 -4.05 5.39
CA LEU A 139 -2.36 -3.49 4.11
C LEU A 139 -3.60 -3.18 3.27
N ILE A 140 -3.72 -1.93 2.84
CA ILE A 140 -4.68 -1.51 1.82
C ILE A 140 -3.91 -1.44 0.51
N SER A 141 -4.37 -2.18 -0.51
CA SER A 141 -3.77 -2.16 -1.85
C SER A 141 -4.81 -1.69 -2.86
N VAL A 142 -4.40 -0.80 -3.76
CA VAL A 142 -5.28 -0.17 -4.75
C VAL A 142 -4.64 -0.22 -6.14
N ALA A 143 -5.44 -0.54 -7.14
CA ALA A 143 -5.13 -0.31 -8.56
C ALA A 143 -6.24 0.55 -9.16
N ALA A 144 -5.91 1.59 -9.93
CA ALA A 144 -6.89 2.55 -10.42
C ALA A 144 -6.53 3.08 -11.82
N ALA A 145 -7.56 3.49 -12.55
CA ALA A 145 -7.42 4.11 -13.86
C ALA A 145 -6.84 5.54 -13.77
N ASP A 146 -7.16 6.26 -12.69
CA ASP A 146 -6.78 7.66 -12.49
C ASP A 146 -6.53 8.02 -11.01
N ASN A 147 -5.93 9.20 -10.81
CA ASN A 147 -5.54 9.66 -9.47
C ASN A 147 -6.76 9.90 -8.57
N ARG A 148 -7.86 10.43 -9.12
CA ARG A 148 -9.05 10.70 -8.31
C ARG A 148 -9.61 9.42 -7.72
N THR A 149 -9.65 8.35 -8.51
CA THR A 149 -10.09 7.03 -8.08
C THR A 149 -9.11 6.42 -7.09
N LEU A 150 -7.80 6.51 -7.36
CA LEU A 150 -6.75 6.07 -6.42
C LEU A 150 -6.92 6.72 -5.04
N GLN A 151 -6.94 8.05 -4.99
CA GLN A 151 -7.03 8.82 -3.74
C GLN A 151 -8.30 8.46 -2.95
N ARG A 152 -9.43 8.35 -3.64
CA ARG A 152 -10.73 8.00 -3.03
C ARG A 152 -10.74 6.59 -2.45
N LEU A 153 -10.14 5.61 -3.14
CA LEU A 153 -10.09 4.22 -2.68
C LEU A 153 -9.10 4.05 -1.52
N LEU A 154 -7.95 4.74 -1.56
CA LEU A 154 -7.00 4.78 -0.43
C LEU A 154 -7.65 5.38 0.82
N GLU A 155 -8.35 6.51 0.67
CA GLU A 155 -9.08 7.15 1.78
C GLU A 155 -10.18 6.24 2.34
N ARG A 156 -10.99 5.63 1.46
CA ARG A 156 -12.02 4.65 1.86
C ARG A 156 -11.42 3.50 2.65
N GLY A 157 -10.28 2.97 2.21
CA GLY A 157 -9.56 1.91 2.91
C GLY A 157 -9.06 2.36 4.27
N HIS A 158 -8.49 3.57 4.36
CA HIS A 158 -8.03 4.12 5.63
C HIS A 158 -9.17 4.28 6.63
N GLN A 159 -10.31 4.87 6.21
CA GLN A 159 -11.51 5.00 7.05
C GLN A 159 -12.07 3.65 7.51
N ALA A 160 -12.00 2.61 6.67
CA ALA A 160 -12.42 1.26 7.03
C ALA A 160 -11.57 0.64 8.17
N THR A 161 -10.35 1.14 8.39
CA THR A 161 -9.50 0.70 9.52
C THR A 161 -9.83 1.40 10.84
N GLU A 162 -10.43 2.58 10.77
CA GLU A 162 -10.85 3.37 11.94
C GLU A 162 -12.28 3.05 12.39
N ALA A 163 -13.10 2.53 11.47
CA ALA A 163 -14.44 2.09 11.79
C ALA A 163 -14.37 0.97 12.84
N PRO A 164 -15.15 1.05 13.95
CA PRO A 164 -15.27 -0.08 14.85
C PRO A 164 -15.75 -1.28 14.01
N ALA A 165 -15.12 -2.45 14.14
CA ALA A 165 -15.75 -3.65 13.61
C ALA A 165 -17.16 -3.66 14.18
N HIS A 166 -18.13 -3.78 13.28
CA HIS A 166 -19.56 -3.67 13.51
C HIS A 166 -19.94 -3.96 14.97
N PRO A 167 -20.70 -3.07 15.66
CA PRO A 167 -21.20 -3.42 16.99
C PRO A 167 -21.92 -4.76 16.86
N ASP A 168 -21.55 -5.67 17.76
CA ASP A 168 -22.15 -6.99 17.91
C ASP A 168 -23.65 -6.90 17.61
N PRO A 169 -24.21 -7.68 16.67
CA PRO A 169 -25.65 -7.75 16.51
C PRO A 169 -26.20 -8.52 17.73
N GLN A 170 -26.27 -7.87 18.88
CA GLN A 170 -26.78 -8.45 20.11
C GLN A 170 -27.97 -7.66 20.64
N LEU A 171 -28.97 -8.45 21.07
CA LEU A 171 -30.02 -8.18 22.05
C LEU A 171 -31.33 -7.56 21.53
#